data_AF-A0A6M0LK35-F1
#
_entry.id   AF-A0A6M0LK35-F1
#
_cell.length_a   1.000
_cell.length_b   1.000
_cell.length_c   1.000
_cell.angle_alpha   90.00
_cell.angle_beta   90.00
_cell.angle_gamma   90.00
#
_symmetry.space_group_name_H-M   'P 1'
#
loop_
_entity.id
_entity.type
_entity.pdbx_description
1 polymer ?
#
loop_
_entity_poly.entity_id
_entity_poly.type
_entity_poly.pdbx_seq_one_letter_code
_entity_poly.pdbx_strand_id
1 'polypeptide(L)'
;LPKGDKLELIIQKSTELGAHKFIPYKAERSVVKWDDKKVIKKIERLQKIAQEAAEQSQRTIIPEVHYAASFKELMFDHVHYDFVIAAYEESAREGEDSALANLFQTMKPGQSVLCVFGPEGGISEKELMQL
;
A
#
# COMPACT_ATOMS: atom_id res chain seq x y z
N LEU A 1 -6.07 -7.30 1.11
CA LEU A 1 -5.44 -7.58 2.44
C LEU A 1 -4.77 -8.95 2.48
N PRO A 2 -3.53 -9.05 2.97
CA PRO A 2 -2.85 -10.33 3.15
C PRO A 2 -3.45 -11.13 4.33
N LYS A 3 -3.17 -12.44 4.39
CA LYS A 3 -3.61 -13.31 5.50
C LYS A 3 -2.72 -13.15 6.75
N GLY A 4 -3.34 -13.26 7.93
CA GLY A 4 -2.66 -13.28 9.23
C GLY A 4 -1.95 -11.96 9.57
N ASP A 5 -0.82 -12.05 10.25
CA ASP A 5 -0.08 -10.90 10.81
C ASP A 5 0.85 -10.23 9.79
N LYS A 6 0.82 -10.66 8.53
CA LYS A 6 1.67 -10.11 7.46
C LYS A 6 1.53 -8.60 7.31
N LEU A 7 0.31 -8.08 7.47
CA LEU A 7 0.07 -6.64 7.32
C LEU A 7 0.81 -5.84 8.40
N GLU A 8 0.85 -6.35 9.64
CA GLU A 8 1.55 -5.68 10.74
C GLU A 8 3.05 -5.59 10.47
N LEU A 9 3.64 -6.69 9.98
CA LEU A 9 5.04 -6.73 9.56
C LEU A 9 5.30 -5.76 8.39
N ILE A 10 4.41 -5.69 7.40
CA ILE A 10 4.51 -4.75 6.27
C ILE A 10 4.51 -3.31 6.79
N ILE A 11 3.59 -2.94 7.68
CA ILE A 11 3.53 -1.60 8.26
C ILE A 11 4.82 -1.29 9.02
N GLN A 12 5.28 -2.20 9.88
CA GLN A 12 6.50 -2.01 10.66
C GLN A 12 7.71 -1.80 9.74
N LYS A 13 7.98 -2.74 8.82
CA LYS A 13 9.16 -2.70 7.95
C LYS A 13 9.12 -1.59 6.93
N SER A 14 7.96 -1.31 6.36
CA SER A 14 7.83 -0.20 5.42
C SER A 14 7.96 1.15 6.13
N THR A 15 7.57 1.24 7.42
CA THR A 15 7.82 2.43 8.23
C THR A 15 9.32 2.65 8.41
N GLU A 16 10.06 1.61 8.81
CA GLU A 16 11.53 1.64 8.94
C GLU A 16 12.21 2.04 7.62
N LEU A 17 11.66 1.62 6.48
CA LEU A 17 12.15 1.92 5.13
C LEU A 17 11.70 3.29 4.58
N GLY A 18 10.98 4.10 5.36
CA GLY A 18 10.66 5.48 4.99
C GLY A 18 9.30 5.71 4.31
N ALA A 19 8.39 4.74 4.28
CA ALA A 19 7.04 4.92 3.73
C ALA A 19 6.32 6.11 4.39
N HIS A 20 5.58 6.90 3.63
CA HIS A 20 4.92 8.11 4.15
C HIS A 20 3.48 7.88 4.63
N LYS A 21 2.76 6.95 3.99
CA LYS A 21 1.36 6.64 4.28
C LYS A 21 1.07 5.19 3.92
N PHE A 22 0.12 4.59 4.62
CA PHE A 22 -0.38 3.24 4.35
C PHE A 22 -1.87 3.26 4.09
N ILE A 23 -2.30 2.57 3.02
CA ILE A 23 -3.71 2.46 2.68
C ILE A 23 -4.08 0.98 2.52
N PRO A 24 -4.30 0.22 3.62
CA PRO A 24 -4.90 -1.10 3.50
C PRO A 24 -6.26 -1.00 2.78
N TYR A 25 -6.43 -1.78 1.71
CA TYR A 25 -7.66 -1.77 0.92
C TYR A 25 -8.27 -3.16 0.76
N LYS A 26 -9.58 -3.18 0.53
CA LYS A 26 -10.34 -4.40 0.23
C LYS A 26 -10.19 -4.81 -1.24
N ALA A 27 -9.15 -5.60 -1.51
CA ALA A 27 -8.94 -6.18 -2.84
C ALA A 27 -9.96 -7.27 -3.19
N GLU A 28 -10.29 -7.43 -4.48
CA GLU A 28 -11.22 -8.42 -5.02
C GLU A 28 -10.79 -9.84 -4.66
N ARG A 29 -9.50 -10.14 -4.82
CA ARG A 29 -8.90 -11.47 -4.56
C ARG A 29 -8.43 -11.66 -3.11
N SER A 30 -8.88 -10.81 -2.18
CA SER A 30 -8.51 -10.94 -0.77
C SER A 30 -9.43 -11.90 -0.03
N VAL A 31 -8.85 -12.92 0.60
CA VAL A 31 -9.59 -13.87 1.44
C VAL A 31 -10.02 -13.23 2.77
N VAL A 32 -9.27 -12.23 3.23
CA VAL A 32 -9.54 -11.50 4.47
C VAL A 32 -10.39 -10.27 4.15
N LYS A 33 -11.63 -10.25 4.65
CA LYS A 33 -12.49 -9.07 4.63
C LYS A 33 -12.57 -8.52 6.05
N TRP A 34 -12.24 -7.25 6.23
CA TRP A 34 -12.53 -6.58 7.48
C TRP A 34 -14.04 -6.30 7.54
N ASP A 35 -14.62 -6.58 8.70
CA ASP A 35 -15.97 -6.13 9.03
C ASP A 35 -15.89 -4.63 9.31
N ASP A 36 -16.80 -3.84 8.73
CA ASP A 36 -16.86 -2.38 8.86
C ASP A 36 -16.83 -1.94 10.33
N LYS A 37 -17.44 -2.72 11.24
CA LYS A 37 -17.42 -2.43 12.69
C LYS A 37 -16.05 -2.61 13.34
N LYS A 38 -15.18 -3.40 12.72
CA LYS A 38 -13.83 -3.74 13.23
C LYS A 38 -12.72 -2.98 12.52
N VAL A 39 -13.03 -2.28 11.43
CA VAL A 39 -12.05 -1.50 10.65
C VAL A 39 -11.33 -0.49 11.55
N ILE A 40 -12.08 0.31 12.31
CA ILE A 40 -11.52 1.36 13.18
C ILE A 40 -10.48 0.78 14.15
N LYS A 41 -10.84 -0.26 14.90
CA LYS A 41 -9.92 -0.92 15.85
C LYS A 41 -8.68 -1.49 15.20
N LYS A 42 -8.80 -1.98 13.96
CA LYS A 42 -7.65 -2.49 13.19
C LYS A 42 -6.76 -1.36 12.72
N ILE A 43 -7.31 -0.25 12.24
CA ILE A 43 -6.56 0.95 11.89
C ILE A 43 -5.80 1.46 13.12
N GLU A 44 -6.46 1.61 14.28
CA GLU A 44 -5.82 2.05 15.53
C GLU A 44 -4.62 1.18 15.90
N ARG A 45 -4.75 -0.14 15.78
CA ARG A 45 -3.65 -1.08 16.03
C ARG A 45 -2.50 -0.88 15.04
N LEU A 46 -2.79 -0.75 13.75
CA LEU A 46 -1.76 -0.53 12.72
C LEU A 46 -1.09 0.83 12.86
N GLN A 47 -1.85 1.86 13.24
CA GLN A 47 -1.34 3.20 13.51
C GLN A 47 -0.37 3.18 14.70
N LYS A 48 -0.68 2.39 15.74
CA LYS A 48 0.24 2.18 16.87
C LYS A 48 1.53 1.49 16.43
N ILE A 49 1.45 0.46 15.58
CA ILE A 49 2.64 -0.22 15.04
C ILE A 49 3.49 0.75 14.20
N ALA A 50 2.87 1.58 13.37
CA ALA A 50 3.57 2.60 12.60
C ALA A 50 4.25 3.64 13.50
N GLN A 51 3.59 4.05 14.60
CA GLN A 51 4.18 4.94 15.59
C GLN A 51 5.41 4.31 16.26
N GLU A 52 5.27 3.11 16.82
CA GLU A 52 6.38 2.40 17.49
C GLU A 52 7.56 2.18 16.54
N ALA A 53 7.29 1.82 15.27
CA ALA A 53 8.33 1.65 14.26
C ALA A 53 9.01 2.97 13.90
N ALA A 54 8.26 4.08 13.77
CA ALA A 54 8.81 5.40 13.48
C ALA A 54 9.71 5.89 14.63
N GLU A 55 9.31 5.67 15.88
CA GLU A 55 10.10 5.99 17.07
C GLU A 55 11.42 5.19 17.10
N GLN A 56 11.34 3.87 16.89
CA GLN A 56 12.53 2.99 16.89
C GLN A 56 13.49 3.28 15.74
N SER A 57 12.98 3.70 14.58
CA SER A 57 13.77 4.06 13.40
C SER A 57 14.17 5.54 13.35
N GLN A 58 13.91 6.30 14.42
CA GLN A 58 14.25 7.73 14.54
C GLN A 58 13.68 8.60 13.41
N ARG A 59 12.51 8.24 12.91
CA ARG A 59 11.81 9.04 11.90
C ARG A 59 11.22 10.29 12.51
N THR A 60 11.27 11.38 11.75
CA THR A 60 10.64 12.66 12.12
C THR A 60 9.15 12.71 11.75
N ILE A 61 8.66 11.72 11.00
CA ILE A 61 7.29 11.62 10.52
C ILE A 61 6.76 10.23 10.83
N ILE A 62 5.62 10.16 11.51
CA ILE A 62 4.86 8.93 11.72
C ILE A 62 3.93 8.74 10.51
N PRO A 63 3.99 7.60 9.82
CA PRO A 63 3.09 7.34 8.70
C PRO A 63 1.63 7.25 9.16
N GLU A 64 0.73 7.88 8.43
CA GLU A 64 -0.71 7.71 8.64
C GLU A 64 -1.19 6.37 8.05
N VAL A 65 -2.13 5.72 8.72
CA VAL A 65 -2.82 4.52 8.24
C VAL A 65 -4.29 4.84 7.96
N HIS A 66 -4.70 4.71 6.70
CA HIS A 66 -6.09 4.92 6.26
C HIS A 66 -6.65 3.65 5.64
N TYR A 67 -7.95 3.41 5.72
CA TYR A 67 -8.56 2.23 5.09
C TYR A 67 -9.41 2.64 3.89
N ALA A 68 -9.24 1.94 2.77
CA ALA A 68 -10.11 2.07 1.62
C ALA A 68 -11.02 0.82 1.52
N ALA A 69 -12.34 1.03 1.54
CA ALA A 69 -13.33 -0.05 1.49
C ALA A 69 -13.42 -0.72 0.10
N SER A 70 -12.77 -0.15 -0.92
CA SER A 70 -12.67 -0.73 -2.26
C SER A 70 -11.43 -0.23 -3.01
N PHE A 71 -11.06 -0.91 -4.11
CA PHE A 71 -10.02 -0.43 -5.02
C PHE A 71 -10.38 0.91 -5.67
N LYS A 72 -11.67 1.11 -5.99
CA LYS A 72 -12.17 2.37 -6.53
C LYS A 72 -11.95 3.53 -5.56
N GLU A 73 -12.23 3.32 -4.29
CA GLU A 73 -12.00 4.30 -3.22
C GLU A 73 -10.50 4.59 -3.03
N LEU A 74 -9.66 3.54 -3.07
CA LEU A 74 -8.20 3.70 -3.09
C LEU A 74 -7.75 4.62 -4.23
N MET A 75 -8.34 4.52 -5.42
CA MET A 75 -7.99 5.39 -6.55
C MET A 75 -8.60 6.79 -6.44
N PHE A 76 -9.84 6.91 -5.94
CA PHE A 76 -10.57 8.17 -5.89
C PHE A 76 -10.11 9.12 -4.78
N ASP A 77 -9.81 8.59 -3.59
CA ASP A 77 -9.39 9.40 -2.44
C ASP A 77 -7.91 9.81 -2.51
N HIS A 78 -7.21 9.28 -3.53
CA HIS A 78 -5.77 9.41 -3.67
C HIS A 78 -5.34 9.86 -5.09
N VAL A 79 -6.21 10.58 -5.80
CA VAL A 79 -5.98 11.17 -7.15
C VAL A 79 -4.80 12.18 -7.19
N HIS A 80 -4.12 12.41 -6.07
CA HIS A 80 -3.06 13.41 -5.95
C HIS A 80 -1.64 12.86 -5.99
N TYR A 81 -1.45 11.58 -6.30
CA TYR A 81 -0.10 11.03 -6.49
C TYR A 81 0.45 11.37 -7.87
N ASP A 82 1.69 11.87 -7.95
CA ASP A 82 2.34 12.19 -9.23
C ASP A 82 2.56 10.92 -10.08
N PHE A 83 2.74 9.79 -9.41
CA PHE A 83 2.97 8.49 -10.03
C PHE A 83 2.19 7.39 -9.30
N VAL A 84 1.71 6.41 -10.06
CA VAL A 84 1.10 5.19 -9.53
C VAL A 84 1.79 4.00 -10.17
N ILE A 85 2.22 3.05 -9.35
CA ILE A 85 2.81 1.79 -9.82
C ILE A 85 2.16 0.62 -9.09
N ALA A 86 1.88 -0.46 -9.83
CA ALA A 86 1.34 -1.68 -9.27
C ALA A 86 2.34 -2.82 -9.39
N ALA A 87 2.58 -3.52 -8.30
CA ALA A 87 3.37 -4.75 -8.32
C ALA A 87 2.51 -5.89 -8.88
N TYR A 88 2.56 -6.08 -10.19
CA TYR A 88 1.76 -7.05 -10.94
C TYR A 88 2.63 -8.17 -11.51
N GLU A 89 2.22 -9.43 -11.31
CA GLU A 89 3.06 -10.58 -11.65
C GLU A 89 3.10 -10.90 -13.15
N GLU A 90 2.00 -10.66 -13.89
CA GLU A 90 1.96 -11.01 -15.32
C GLU A 90 2.86 -10.09 -16.15
N SER A 91 2.98 -8.81 -15.81
CA SER A 91 3.93 -7.91 -16.49
C SER A 91 5.38 -8.40 -16.32
N ALA A 92 5.73 -8.94 -15.16
CA ALA A 92 7.05 -9.54 -14.95
C ALA A 92 7.24 -10.81 -15.79
N ARG A 93 6.19 -11.61 -16.01
CA ARG A 93 6.25 -12.78 -16.92
C ARG A 93 6.40 -12.38 -18.38
N GLU A 94 5.87 -11.22 -18.77
CA GLU A 94 6.02 -10.62 -20.09
C GLU A 94 7.39 -9.94 -20.31
N GLY A 95 8.26 -9.96 -19.29
CA GLY A 95 9.64 -9.48 -19.37
C GLY A 95 9.86 -8.06 -18.85
N GLU A 96 8.90 -7.46 -18.14
CA GLU A 96 9.09 -6.18 -17.48
C GLU A 96 9.95 -6.35 -16.21
N ASP A 97 11.14 -5.75 -16.21
CA ASP A 97 12.08 -5.75 -15.07
C ASP A 97 12.61 -4.35 -14.70
N SER A 98 12.17 -3.30 -15.41
CA SER A 98 12.82 -1.99 -15.40
C SER A 98 11.91 -0.83 -14.98
N ALA A 99 10.58 -0.99 -15.07
CA ALA A 99 9.61 0.08 -14.84
C ALA A 99 9.79 0.83 -13.51
N LEU A 100 10.02 0.11 -12.41
CA LEU A 100 10.24 0.72 -11.10
C LEU A 100 11.54 1.54 -11.05
N ALA A 101 12.61 1.00 -11.64
CA ALA A 101 13.90 1.68 -11.67
C ALA A 101 13.84 2.95 -12.54
N ASN A 102 13.21 2.85 -13.71
CA ASN A 102 13.02 3.97 -14.63
C ASN A 102 12.15 5.07 -13.98
N LEU A 103 11.09 4.68 -13.28
CA LEU A 103 10.26 5.61 -12.52
C LEU A 103 11.11 6.39 -11.50
N PHE A 104 11.86 5.70 -10.63
CA PHE A 104 12.66 6.37 -9.61
C PHE A 104 13.80 7.22 -10.17
N GLN A 105 14.32 6.92 -11.37
CA GLN A 105 15.30 7.77 -12.04
C GLN A 105 14.71 9.09 -12.58
N THR A 106 13.41 9.11 -12.87
CA THR A 106 12.73 10.29 -13.45
C THR A 106 12.02 11.15 -12.41
N MET A 107 11.75 10.60 -11.23
CA MET A 107 11.14 11.32 -10.12
C MET A 107 12.03 12.46 -9.60
N LYS A 108 11.38 13.56 -9.24
CA LYS A 108 12.01 14.74 -8.63
C LYS A 108 11.68 14.82 -7.13
N PRO A 109 12.55 15.44 -6.31
CA PRO A 109 12.25 15.68 -4.90
C PRO A 109 10.92 16.41 -4.72
N GLY A 110 10.12 15.95 -3.75
CA GLY A 110 8.78 16.49 -3.48
C GLY A 110 7.65 15.82 -4.27
N GLN A 111 7.96 15.02 -5.29
CA GLN A 111 6.94 14.23 -5.98
C GLN A 111 6.57 12.99 -5.17
N SER A 112 5.36 12.52 -5.40
CA SER A 112 4.70 11.47 -4.65
C SER A 112 4.43 10.25 -5.52
N VAL A 113 4.56 9.07 -4.94
CA VAL A 113 4.30 7.79 -5.63
C VAL A 113 3.40 6.91 -4.79
N LEU A 114 2.38 6.35 -5.43
CA LEU A 114 1.54 5.29 -4.86
C LEU A 114 2.00 3.94 -5.37
N CYS A 115 2.47 3.08 -4.47
CA CYS A 115 2.83 1.70 -4.78
C CYS A 115 1.70 0.77 -4.34
N VAL A 116 1.03 0.13 -5.31
CA VAL A 116 -0.12 -0.74 -5.09
C VAL A 116 0.31 -2.20 -5.08
N PHE A 117 -0.10 -2.92 -4.03
CA PHE A 117 0.20 -4.34 -3.86
C PHE A 117 -1.09 -5.15 -3.71
N GLY A 118 -1.16 -6.29 -4.42
CA GLY A 118 -2.25 -7.24 -4.30
C GLY A 118 -2.16 -8.14 -3.05
N PRO A 119 -3.24 -8.83 -2.67
CA PRO A 119 -3.20 -9.96 -1.73
C PRO A 119 -2.46 -11.16 -2.35
N GLU A 120 -2.43 -12.31 -1.65
CA GLU A 120 -1.80 -13.54 -2.18
C GLU A 120 -2.39 -14.03 -3.52
N GLY A 121 -3.62 -13.65 -3.86
CA GLY A 121 -4.24 -13.95 -5.16
C GLY A 121 -3.89 -12.97 -6.29
N GLY A 122 -3.01 -12.01 -6.03
CA GLY A 122 -2.65 -10.95 -6.98
C GLY A 122 -3.72 -9.87 -7.12
N ILE A 123 -3.41 -8.88 -7.95
CA ILE A 123 -4.32 -7.80 -8.37
C ILE A 123 -5.17 -8.34 -9.53
N SER A 124 -6.48 -8.09 -9.53
CA SER A 124 -7.35 -8.52 -10.63
C SER A 124 -7.20 -7.61 -11.86
N GLU A 125 -7.52 -8.11 -13.04
CA GLU A 125 -7.54 -7.28 -14.27
C GLU A 125 -8.50 -6.10 -14.16
N LYS A 126 -9.64 -6.28 -13.47
CA LYS A 126 -10.61 -5.21 -13.24
C LYS A 126 -10.06 -4.11 -12.33
N GLU A 127 -9.27 -4.49 -11.33
CA GLU A 127 -8.55 -3.55 -10.47
C GLU A 127 -7.46 -2.84 -11.28
N LEU A 128 -6.75 -3.57 -12.14
CA LEU A 128 -5.71 -3.01 -13.00
C LEU A 128 -6.26 -1.96 -13.98
N MET A 129 -7.46 -2.18 -14.54
CA MET A 129 -8.13 -1.22 -15.42
C MET A 129 -8.60 0.07 -14.71
N GLN A 130 -8.53 0.12 -13.37
CA GLN A 130 -8.88 1.31 -12.58
C GLN A 130 -7.66 2.16 -12.19
N LEU A 131 -6.45 1.66 -12.45
CA LEU A 131 -5.20 2.42 -12.32
C LEU A 131 -5.04 3.38 -13.50
#